data_AF-A0A957ZVL5-F1
#
_entry.id   AF-A0A957ZVL5-F1
#
_cell.length_a   1.000
_cell.length_b   1.000
_cell.length_c   1.000
_cell.angle_alpha   90.00
_cell.angle_beta   90.00
_cell.angle_gamma   90.00
#
_symmetry.space_group_name_H-M   'P 1'
#
loop_
_entity.id
_entity.type
_entity.pdbx_description
1 polymer ?
#
loop_
_entity_poly.entity_id
_entity_poly.type
_entity_poly.pdbx_seq_one_letter_code
_entity_poly.pdbx_strand_id
1 'polypeptide(L)'
;MTTAYAAHPLIHNTRSVRRPRTPRWGILLFAIAALGLLAGCSTGQRNVAVYLLADATGALHPADPAVTGTISGTVRSAATGPLGQATVVVADRIGTPYSAVTDAAGRFRLTAPVGSYVVGAVAPGYAEGQTQD
;
A
#
# COMPACT_ATOMS: atom_id res chain seq x y z
N MET A 1 3.87 29.82 81.91
CA MET A 1 3.36 29.70 80.53
C MET A 1 4.33 28.85 79.74
N THR A 2 4.03 27.56 79.47
CA THR A 2 4.66 26.82 78.37
C THR A 2 3.70 25.73 77.91
N THR A 3 3.04 25.98 76.78
CA THR A 3 2.16 25.04 76.09
C THR A 3 3.02 23.99 75.39
N ALA A 4 2.83 22.70 75.70
CA ALA A 4 3.47 21.61 74.98
C ALA A 4 2.77 21.41 73.63
N TYR A 5 3.48 21.74 72.55
CA TYR A 5 3.04 21.60 71.15
C TYR A 5 3.10 20.12 70.74
N ALA A 6 1.96 19.54 70.37
CA ALA A 6 1.85 18.16 69.92
C ALA A 6 2.56 17.96 68.56
N ALA A 7 3.47 16.99 68.49
CA ALA A 7 4.19 16.63 67.27
C ALA A 7 3.25 15.90 66.29
N HIS A 8 3.04 16.48 65.11
CA HIS A 8 2.34 15.84 63.99
C HIS A 8 3.24 14.77 63.34
N PRO A 9 2.76 13.53 63.11
CA PRO A 9 3.52 12.53 62.37
C PRO A 9 3.59 12.89 60.88
N LEU A 10 4.81 13.02 60.35
CA LEU A 10 5.09 13.17 58.91
C LEU A 10 5.04 11.80 58.23
N ILE A 11 4.17 11.67 57.23
CA ILE A 11 3.99 10.46 56.42
C ILE A 11 5.10 10.40 55.37
N HIS A 12 5.96 9.38 55.42
CA HIS A 12 6.88 9.04 54.32
C HIS A 12 6.36 7.82 53.56
N ASN A 13 5.62 8.04 52.47
CA ASN A 13 5.15 6.99 51.58
C ASN A 13 6.22 6.69 50.52
N THR A 14 7.09 5.71 50.78
CA THR A 14 8.08 5.24 49.80
C THR A 14 7.47 4.18 48.89
N ARG A 15 6.71 4.61 47.86
CA ARG A 15 6.36 3.72 46.74
C ARG A 15 7.61 3.40 45.93
N SER A 16 8.20 2.24 46.17
CA SER A 16 9.25 1.69 45.30
C SER A 16 8.65 1.35 43.93
N VAL A 17 8.86 2.22 42.95
CA VAL A 17 8.52 1.94 41.55
C VAL A 17 9.51 0.89 41.04
N ARG A 18 9.13 -0.39 41.09
CA ARG A 18 9.88 -1.45 40.41
C ARG A 18 9.82 -1.14 38.92
N ARG A 19 10.94 -0.69 38.34
CA ARG A 19 11.08 -0.61 36.88
C ARG A 19 10.76 -2.00 36.32
N PRO A 20 9.76 -2.16 35.44
CA PRO A 20 9.51 -3.45 34.84
C PRO A 20 10.76 -3.83 34.05
N ARG A 21 11.46 -4.89 34.50
CA ARG A 21 12.49 -5.53 33.70
C ARG A 21 11.75 -6.09 32.49
N THR A 22 11.83 -5.42 31.34
CA THR A 22 11.33 -5.96 30.09
C THR A 22 11.98 -7.32 29.91
N PRO A 23 11.22 -8.43 29.92
CA PRO A 23 11.81 -9.74 29.81
C PRO A 23 12.52 -9.80 28.47
N ARG A 24 13.80 -10.21 28.45
CA ARG A 24 14.57 -10.37 27.20
C ARG A 24 13.84 -11.25 26.18
N TRP A 25 12.95 -12.11 26.67
CA TRP A 25 12.04 -12.92 25.87
C TRP A 25 11.01 -12.11 25.10
N GLY A 26 10.52 -10.98 25.60
CA GLY A 26 9.61 -10.10 24.85
C GLY A 26 10.29 -9.50 23.62
N ILE A 27 11.55 -9.09 23.76
CA ILE A 27 12.37 -8.58 22.64
C ILE A 27 12.70 -9.72 21.67
N LEU A 28 13.02 -10.91 22.20
CA LEU A 28 13.29 -12.10 21.38
C LEU A 28 12.05 -12.56 20.59
N LEU A 29 10.87 -12.56 21.20
CA LEU A 29 9.60 -12.90 20.53
C LEU A 29 9.24 -11.87 19.46
N PHE A 30 9.48 -10.59 19.71
CA PHE A 30 9.28 -9.54 18.72
C PHE A 30 10.27 -9.67 17.56
N ALA A 31 11.53 -10.00 17.84
CA ALA A 31 12.56 -10.26 16.83
C ALA A 31 12.26 -11.53 16.02
N ILE A 32 11.75 -12.59 16.64
CA ILE A 32 11.34 -13.83 15.96
C ILE A 32 10.09 -13.59 15.10
N ALA A 33 9.13 -12.80 15.57
CA ALA A 33 7.96 -12.41 14.77
C ALA A 33 8.36 -11.54 13.56
N ALA A 34 9.29 -10.59 13.76
CA ALA A 34 9.85 -9.78 12.68
C ALA A 34 10.69 -10.61 11.68
N LEU A 35 11.45 -11.59 12.17
CA LEU A 35 12.20 -12.52 11.32
C LEU A 35 11.27 -13.50 10.59
N GLY A 36 10.16 -13.91 11.21
CA GLY A 36 9.11 -14.73 10.59
C GLY A 36 8.36 -13.99 9.48
N LEU A 37 8.21 -12.67 9.58
CA LEU A 37 7.72 -11.81 8.49
C LEU A 37 8.72 -11.71 7.33
N LEU A 38 10.03 -11.82 7.60
CA LEU A 38 11.07 -11.83 6.57
C LEU A 38 11.32 -13.22 5.96
N ALA A 39 11.14 -14.29 6.73
CA ALA A 39 11.36 -15.68 6.32
C ALA A 39 10.06 -16.41 5.89
N GLY A 40 8.89 -15.79 6.07
CA GLY A 40 7.58 -16.30 5.68
C GLY A 40 7.41 -16.28 4.16
N CYS A 41 7.83 -17.36 3.52
CA CYS A 41 7.71 -17.61 2.08
C CYS A 41 6.25 -17.86 1.68
N SER A 42 5.42 -16.82 1.72
CA SER A 42 4.20 -16.75 0.93
C SER A 42 4.11 -15.37 0.31
N THR A 43 3.88 -15.31 -1.01
CA THR A 43 3.75 -14.05 -1.76
C THR A 43 2.71 -13.13 -1.09
N GLY A 44 1.67 -13.71 -0.48
CA GLY A 44 0.63 -12.98 0.25
C GLY A 44 1.12 -12.20 1.46
N GLN A 45 1.89 -12.82 2.36
CA GLN A 45 2.38 -12.14 3.58
C GLN A 45 3.38 -11.02 3.26
N ARG A 46 4.26 -11.24 2.26
CA ARG A 46 5.17 -10.19 1.79
C ARG A 46 4.42 -9.00 1.20
N ASN A 47 3.37 -9.25 0.42
CA ASN A 47 2.56 -8.18 -0.15
C ASN A 47 1.89 -7.33 0.93
N VAL A 48 1.36 -7.95 1.99
CA VAL A 48 0.75 -7.24 3.13
C VAL A 48 1.81 -6.47 3.92
N ALA A 49 2.96 -7.07 4.22
CA ALA A 49 4.03 -6.39 4.94
C ALA A 49 4.54 -5.15 4.18
N VAL A 50 4.78 -5.29 2.87
CA VAL A 50 5.18 -4.17 2.00
C VAL A 50 4.09 -3.11 1.92
N TYR A 51 2.80 -3.50 1.83
CA TYR A 51 1.68 -2.57 1.87
C TYR A 51 1.68 -1.73 3.15
N LEU A 52 1.80 -2.37 4.33
CA LEU A 52 1.78 -1.68 5.62
C LEU A 52 2.97 -0.74 5.82
N LEU A 53 4.16 -1.12 5.32
CA LEU A 53 5.33 -0.24 5.32
C LEU A 53 5.13 0.98 4.41
N ALA A 54 4.57 0.77 3.21
CA ALA A 54 4.31 1.85 2.26
C ALA A 54 3.18 2.80 2.73
N ASP A 55 2.16 2.27 3.42
CA ASP A 55 1.10 3.04 4.07
C ASP A 55 1.66 3.88 5.24
N ALA A 56 2.41 3.26 6.15
CA ALA A 56 2.99 3.93 7.31
C ALA A 56 3.97 5.06 6.94
N THR A 57 4.60 4.97 5.76
CA THR A 57 5.52 5.99 5.24
C THR A 57 4.85 7.01 4.33
N GLY A 58 3.55 6.84 4.03
CA GLY A 58 2.82 7.68 3.08
C GLY A 58 3.29 7.53 1.63
N ALA A 59 4.06 6.49 1.32
CA ALA A 59 4.49 6.17 -0.04
C ALA A 59 3.31 5.73 -0.92
N LEU A 60 2.21 5.27 -0.31
CA LEU A 60 0.92 5.06 -0.96
C LEU A 60 0.13 6.37 -0.96
N HIS A 61 0.50 7.33 -1.81
CA HIS A 61 -0.38 8.46 -2.10
C HIS A 61 -1.25 8.12 -3.32
N PRO A 62 -2.59 8.25 -3.24
CA PRO A 62 -3.40 8.22 -4.44
C PRO A 62 -2.94 9.35 -5.38
N ALA A 63 -3.03 9.11 -6.69
CA ALA A 63 -2.70 10.13 -7.69
C ALA A 63 -3.50 11.41 -7.41
N ASP A 64 -2.85 12.57 -7.43
CA ASP A 64 -3.52 13.86 -7.28
C ASP A 64 -4.41 14.10 -8.52
N PRO A 65 -5.75 14.14 -8.38
CA PRO A 65 -6.64 14.29 -9.52
C PRO A 65 -6.49 15.64 -10.24
N ALA A 66 -5.84 16.63 -9.63
CA ALA A 66 -5.60 17.94 -10.23
C ALA A 66 -4.50 17.92 -11.31
N VAL A 67 -3.60 16.93 -11.28
CA VAL A 67 -2.49 16.80 -12.24
C VAL A 67 -2.75 15.60 -13.14
N THR A 68 -3.01 15.84 -14.42
CA THR A 68 -3.34 14.79 -15.39
C THR A 68 -2.27 14.62 -16.46
N GLY A 69 -2.15 13.39 -16.96
CA GLY A 69 -1.31 12.99 -18.08
C GLY A 69 -2.11 12.26 -19.16
N THR A 70 -1.50 12.12 -20.35
CA THR A 70 -2.07 11.31 -21.43
C THR A 70 -1.37 9.95 -21.47
N ILE A 71 -2.16 8.88 -21.48
CA ILE A 71 -1.69 7.52 -21.76
C ILE A 71 -2.15 7.18 -23.18
N SER A 72 -1.22 6.78 -24.04
CA SER A 72 -1.49 6.41 -25.42
C SER A 72 -0.67 5.21 -25.85
N GLY A 73 -1.23 4.38 -26.72
CA GLY A 73 -0.56 3.21 -27.23
C GLY A 73 -1.34 2.52 -28.34
N THR A 74 -0.90 1.31 -28.69
CA THR A 74 -1.55 0.48 -29.71
C THR A 74 -1.79 -0.92 -29.19
N VAL A 75 -3.02 -1.41 -29.33
CA VAL A 75 -3.38 -2.81 -29.04
C VAL A 75 -3.23 -3.62 -30.32
N ARG A 76 -2.51 -4.75 -30.24
CA ARG A 76 -2.21 -5.61 -31.38
C ARG A 76 -2.32 -7.07 -30.98
N SER A 77 -2.89 -7.88 -31.87
CA SER A 77 -2.83 -9.35 -31.82
C SER A 77 -1.60 -9.85 -32.58
N ALA A 78 -0.96 -10.91 -32.06
CA ALA A 78 0.12 -11.59 -32.77
C ALA A 78 -0.36 -12.25 -34.09
N ALA A 79 -1.63 -12.64 -34.17
CA ALA A 79 -2.18 -13.36 -35.31
C ALA A 79 -2.76 -12.44 -36.40
N THR A 80 -3.48 -11.38 -35.99
CA THR A 80 -4.33 -10.57 -36.88
C THR A 80 -3.85 -9.14 -37.04
N GLY A 81 -2.82 -8.72 -36.31
CA GLY A 81 -2.32 -7.35 -36.35
C GLY A 81 -3.13 -6.38 -35.47
N PRO A 82 -3.24 -5.09 -35.82
CA PRO A 82 -3.84 -4.08 -34.94
C PRO A 82 -5.31 -4.39 -34.63
N LEU A 83 -5.70 -4.24 -33.36
CA LEU A 83 -7.05 -4.55 -32.90
C LEU A 83 -7.85 -3.28 -32.63
N GLY A 84 -8.80 -2.98 -33.51
CA GLY A 84 -9.82 -1.96 -33.27
C GLY A 84 -10.97 -2.45 -32.42
N GLN A 85 -11.70 -1.51 -31.81
CA GLN A 85 -12.83 -1.78 -30.92
C GLN A 85 -12.47 -2.62 -29.67
N ALA A 86 -11.19 -2.63 -29.29
CA ALA A 86 -10.74 -3.17 -28.02
C ALA A 86 -10.95 -2.14 -26.91
N THR A 87 -11.47 -2.57 -25.77
CA THR A 87 -11.62 -1.73 -24.58
C THR A 87 -10.32 -1.81 -23.78
N VAL A 88 -9.64 -0.69 -23.66
CA VAL A 88 -8.47 -0.52 -22.80
C VAL A 88 -8.95 0.06 -21.47
N VAL A 89 -8.57 -0.59 -20.37
CA VAL A 89 -8.85 -0.16 -19.00
C VAL A 89 -7.53 0.10 -18.30
N VAL A 90 -7.46 1.25 -17.65
CA VAL A 90 -6.33 1.70 -16.85
C VAL A 90 -6.83 1.91 -15.44
N ALA A 91 -6.32 1.11 -14.51
CA ALA A 91 -6.74 1.15 -13.11
C ALA A 91 -5.52 1.32 -12.20
N ASP A 92 -5.65 2.23 -11.24
CA ASP A 92 -4.72 2.28 -10.11
C ASP A 92 -5.17 1.28 -9.04
N ARG A 93 -4.37 1.09 -7.98
CA ARG A 93 -4.64 0.08 -6.95
C ARG A 93 -5.82 0.40 -6.02
N ILE A 94 -6.28 1.64 -5.95
CA ILE A 94 -7.18 2.16 -4.89
C ILE A 94 -8.27 3.10 -5.41
N GLY A 95 -8.30 3.39 -6.71
CA GLY A 95 -8.98 4.52 -7.32
C GLY A 95 -9.88 4.13 -8.50
N THR A 96 -10.39 5.16 -9.17
CA THR A 96 -11.37 5.01 -10.25
C THR A 96 -10.70 4.51 -11.53
N PRO A 97 -11.21 3.45 -12.18
CA PRO A 97 -10.68 3.01 -13.46
C PRO A 97 -11.05 3.99 -14.58
N TYR A 98 -10.11 4.19 -15.51
CA TYR A 98 -10.28 4.96 -16.73
C TYR A 98 -10.30 4.00 -17.93
N SER A 99 -11.06 4.33 -18.98
CA SER A 99 -11.12 3.47 -20.16
C SER A 99 -11.16 4.25 -21.48
N ALA A 100 -10.70 3.59 -22.54
CA ALA A 100 -10.81 4.07 -23.91
C ALA A 100 -11.00 2.90 -24.87
N VAL A 101 -11.65 3.16 -26.00
CA VAL A 101 -11.82 2.18 -27.08
C VAL A 101 -10.79 2.45 -28.17
N THR A 102 -10.16 1.39 -28.68
CA THR A 102 -9.18 1.51 -29.76
C THR A 102 -9.84 1.83 -31.11
N ASP A 103 -9.18 2.66 -31.91
CA ASP A 103 -9.58 2.96 -33.29
C ASP A 103 -9.30 1.78 -34.24
N ALA A 104 -9.67 1.91 -35.53
CA ALA A 104 -9.44 0.85 -36.52
C ALA A 104 -7.95 0.49 -36.73
N ALA A 105 -7.02 1.38 -36.35
CA ALA A 105 -5.59 1.13 -36.38
C ALA A 105 -5.05 0.57 -35.04
N GLY A 106 -5.94 0.23 -34.11
CA GLY A 106 -5.63 -0.29 -32.78
C GLY A 106 -5.11 0.77 -31.81
N ARG A 107 -5.17 2.06 -32.15
CA ARG A 107 -4.62 3.14 -31.31
C ARG A 107 -5.65 3.54 -30.25
N PHE A 108 -5.16 3.80 -29.05
CA PHE A 108 -5.97 4.39 -27.98
C PHE A 108 -5.26 5.61 -27.38
N ARG A 109 -6.07 6.50 -26.81
CA ARG A 109 -5.62 7.64 -26.03
C ARG A 109 -6.62 7.88 -24.90
N LEU A 110 -6.12 8.00 -23.67
CA LEU A 110 -6.93 8.32 -22.49
C LEU A 110 -6.19 9.31 -21.60
N THR A 111 -6.95 10.10 -20.84
CA THR A 111 -6.42 11.04 -19.86
C THR A 111 -6.70 10.48 -18.47
N ALA A 112 -5.67 10.42 -17.64
CA ALA A 112 -5.76 9.97 -16.26
C ALA A 112 -4.86 10.86 -15.37
N PRO A 113 -5.12 10.95 -14.07
CA PRO A 113 -4.19 11.56 -13.11
C PRO A 113 -2.77 11.00 -13.23
N VAL A 114 -1.76 11.76 -12.83
CA VAL A 114 -0.39 11.26 -12.82
C VAL A 114 -0.22 10.24 -11.71
N GLY A 115 0.19 9.02 -12.06
CA GLY A 115 0.29 7.92 -11.10
C GLY A 115 0.75 6.62 -11.74
N SER A 116 0.81 5.58 -10.92
CA SER A 116 1.15 4.22 -11.34
C SER A 116 -0.13 3.43 -11.62
N TYR A 117 -0.21 2.86 -12.81
CA TYR A 117 -1.39 2.15 -13.28
C TYR A 117 -1.06 0.76 -13.80
N VAL A 118 -2.03 -0.15 -13.69
CA VAL A 118 -2.04 -1.39 -14.46
C VAL A 118 -2.93 -1.18 -15.68
N VAL A 119 -2.44 -1.58 -16.86
CA VAL A 119 -3.14 -1.41 -18.14
C VAL A 119 -3.54 -2.77 -18.69
N GLY A 120 -4.85 -2.97 -18.83
CA GLY A 120 -5.46 -4.15 -19.44
C GLY A 120 -6.23 -3.80 -20.70
N ALA A 121 -6.28 -4.72 -21.66
CA ALA A 121 -7.05 -4.60 -22.89
C ALA A 121 -7.92 -5.85 -23.11
N VAL A 122 -9.19 -5.63 -23.45
CA VAL A 122 -10.17 -6.70 -23.71
C VAL A 122 -10.83 -6.46 -25.07
N ALA A 123 -10.93 -7.52 -25.88
CA ALA A 123 -11.62 -7.50 -27.15
C ALA A 123 -12.45 -8.78 -27.32
N PRO A 124 -13.66 -8.74 -27.92
CA PRO A 124 -14.47 -9.94 -28.15
C PRO A 124 -13.70 -10.99 -28.95
N GLY A 125 -13.69 -12.23 -28.45
CA GLY A 125 -12.98 -13.35 -29.09
C GLY A 125 -11.46 -13.40 -28.82
N TYR A 126 -10.93 -12.49 -28.00
CA TYR A 126 -9.54 -12.50 -27.54
C TYR A 126 -9.47 -12.68 -26.03
N ALA A 127 -8.41 -13.33 -25.56
CA ALA A 127 -8.08 -13.33 -24.14
C ALA A 127 -7.68 -11.93 -23.68
N GLU A 128 -7.86 -11.63 -22.40
CA GLU A 128 -7.45 -10.36 -21.81
C GLU A 128 -5.92 -10.19 -21.96
N GLY A 129 -5.50 -9.05 -22.51
CA GLY A 129 -4.10 -8.67 -22.59
C GLY A 129 -3.74 -7.72 -21.45
N GLN A 130 -2.56 -7.87 -20.88
CA GLN A 130 -1.98 -6.92 -19.94
C GLN A 130 -0.68 -6.38 -20.53
N THR A 131 -0.29 -5.16 -20.17
CA THR A 131 1.05 -4.67 -20.52
C THR A 131 2.08 -5.52 -19.77
N GLN A 132 2.99 -6.16 -20.50
CA GLN A 132 4.08 -6.95 -19.94
C GLN A 132 5.36 -6.13 -20.07
N ASP A 133 5.90 -5.71 -18.92
CA ASP A 133 7.20 -5.05 -18.83
C ASP A 133 8.36 -6.02 -19.20
#